data_AF-A0A0A1UQL1-F1
#
_entry.id   AF-A0A0A1UQL1-F1
#
_cell.length_a   1.000
_cell.length_b   1.000
_cell.length_c   1.000
_cell.angle_alpha   90.00
_cell.angle_beta   90.00
_cell.angle_gamma   90.00
#
_symmetry.space_group_name_H-M   'P 1'
#
loop_
_entity.id
_entity.type
_entity.pdbx_description
1 polymer ?
#
loop_
_entity_poly.entity_id
_entity_poly.type
_entity_poly.pdbx_seq_one_letter_code
_entity_poly.pdbx_strand_id
1 'polypeptide(L)'
;MNRAAWDERVPFCYTEKAQQIVKPNKGASPIQDLLVTQLEHVPGNYSGGEKLKFVEASLQQGLTVLPRDTFDLVFISISSLCYVAKIKEWARIVSGLLKLGRRLFVREFHPVLLSLDDGKPDEMVINLPYFKREEPVIMDKQGTYINLGDYIFTSTRCAVFNHGIGEVVQALLHEGMRLTGLREHESALLTGA
;
A
#
# COMPACT_ATOMS: atom_id res chain seq x y z
N MET A 1 -20.53 -12.65 21.90
CA MET A 1 -21.84 -12.89 21.24
C MET A 1 -21.88 -11.98 20.02
N ASN A 2 -22.28 -12.51 18.86
CA ASN A 2 -22.19 -11.97 17.49
C ASN A 2 -20.80 -11.76 16.86
N ARG A 3 -20.30 -12.84 16.23
CA ARG A 3 -19.28 -12.81 15.17
C ARG A 3 -19.97 -12.40 13.86
N ALA A 4 -19.88 -11.14 13.47
CA ALA A 4 -20.24 -10.74 12.12
C ALA A 4 -19.01 -11.00 11.22
N ALA A 5 -19.12 -11.96 10.30
CA ALA A 5 -18.12 -12.11 9.24
C ALA A 5 -18.05 -10.78 8.46
N TRP A 6 -16.85 -10.23 8.31
CA TRP A 6 -16.62 -8.98 7.59
C TRP A 6 -17.01 -9.15 6.11
N ASP A 7 -17.67 -8.12 5.57
CA ASP A 7 -18.14 -8.07 4.19
C ASP A 7 -17.04 -7.50 3.28
N GLU A 8 -16.51 -8.32 2.37
CA GLU A 8 -15.54 -7.93 1.34
C GLU A 8 -16.04 -6.80 0.41
N ARG A 9 -17.34 -6.44 0.48
CA ARG A 9 -17.96 -5.37 -0.31
C ARG A 9 -17.85 -3.97 0.31
N VAL A 10 -17.25 -3.79 1.49
CA VAL A 10 -16.97 -2.44 2.00
C VAL A 10 -15.99 -1.77 1.03
N PRO A 11 -16.36 -0.63 0.40
CA PRO A 11 -15.47 0.05 -0.54
C PRO A 11 -14.13 0.38 0.12
N PHE A 12 -13.01 0.12 -0.56
CA PHE A 12 -11.71 0.65 -0.17
C PHE A 12 -11.66 2.15 -0.49
N CYS A 13 -11.10 2.99 0.39
CA CYS A 13 -10.88 4.40 0.07
C CYS A 13 -9.84 4.60 -1.02
N TYR A 14 -10.23 5.43 -1.97
CA TYR A 14 -9.46 6.28 -2.86
C TYR A 14 -8.06 5.86 -3.34
N THR A 15 -8.04 5.59 -4.65
CA THR A 15 -6.98 6.00 -5.57
C THR A 15 -7.55 6.77 -6.80
N GLU A 16 -8.43 7.76 -6.62
CA GLU A 16 -8.82 8.61 -7.78
C GLU A 16 -7.78 9.71 -8.11
N LYS A 17 -6.73 9.93 -7.30
CA LYS A 17 -5.76 11.03 -7.53
C LYS A 17 -4.27 10.75 -7.30
N ALA A 18 -3.86 9.48 -7.22
CA ALA A 18 -2.59 9.13 -7.89
C ALA A 18 -2.74 9.29 -9.42
N GLN A 19 -3.99 9.35 -9.91
CA GLN A 19 -4.43 9.51 -11.30
C GLN A 19 -4.43 10.95 -11.86
N GLN A 20 -3.59 11.89 -11.39
CA GLN A 20 -3.41 13.14 -12.16
C GLN A 20 -2.69 12.94 -13.51
N ILE A 21 -2.41 11.69 -13.89
CA ILE A 21 -2.25 11.28 -15.28
C ILE A 21 -3.35 10.25 -15.55
N VAL A 22 -4.22 10.53 -16.52
CA VAL A 22 -5.31 9.70 -17.10
C VAL A 22 -6.74 9.98 -16.56
N LYS A 23 -7.64 10.33 -17.50
CA LYS A 23 -9.07 10.67 -17.31
C LYS A 23 -9.91 9.44 -16.90
N PRO A 24 -11.00 9.62 -16.11
CA PRO A 24 -11.81 8.52 -15.62
C PRO A 24 -12.80 7.98 -16.66
N ASN A 25 -13.06 6.67 -16.64
CA ASN A 25 -14.21 6.07 -17.30
C ASN A 25 -15.13 5.41 -16.25
N LYS A 26 -16.44 5.65 -16.35
CA LYS A 26 -17.43 5.27 -15.35
C LYS A 26 -17.68 3.75 -15.36
N GLY A 27 -17.53 3.10 -14.21
CA GLY A 27 -18.10 1.75 -13.98
C GLY A 27 -17.25 0.72 -13.22
N ALA A 28 -16.08 1.07 -12.68
CA ALA A 28 -15.20 0.10 -12.00
C ALA A 28 -15.29 0.17 -10.46
N SER A 29 -15.17 -1.00 -9.82
CA SER A 29 -15.01 -1.20 -8.36
C SER A 29 -13.66 -0.63 -7.88
N PRO A 30 -13.52 -0.12 -6.63
CA PRO A 30 -12.32 0.59 -6.19
C PRO A 30 -11.10 -0.34 -6.06
N ILE A 31 -9.97 0.11 -6.62
CA ILE A 31 -8.74 -0.63 -6.94
C ILE A 31 -7.77 -0.68 -5.75
N GLN A 32 -6.98 -1.75 -5.68
CA GLN A 32 -5.74 -1.80 -4.90
C GLN A 32 -4.59 -1.50 -5.85
N ASP A 33 -4.12 -0.25 -5.94
CA ASP A 33 -3.08 0.12 -6.89
C ASP A 33 -1.77 -0.63 -6.59
N LEU A 34 -1.46 -1.64 -7.40
CA LEU A 34 -0.11 -2.18 -7.48
C LEU A 34 0.73 -1.25 -8.36
N LEU A 35 1.41 -0.28 -7.75
CA LEU A 35 2.37 0.57 -8.46
C LEU A 35 3.67 -0.22 -8.71
N VAL A 36 3.72 -1.04 -9.76
CA VAL A 36 5.00 -1.58 -10.25
C VAL A 36 5.64 -0.54 -11.17
N THR A 37 6.52 0.30 -10.62
CA THR A 37 7.34 1.18 -11.45
C THR A 37 8.52 0.41 -12.03
N GLN A 38 8.48 0.12 -13.33
CA GLN A 38 9.66 -0.32 -14.08
C GLN A 38 10.56 0.91 -14.30
N LEU A 39 11.70 0.97 -13.61
CA LEU A 39 12.75 1.95 -13.87
C LEU A 39 13.86 1.26 -14.68
N GLU A 40 13.86 1.43 -16.00
CA GLU A 40 15.05 1.14 -16.79
C GLU A 40 16.06 2.28 -16.61
N HIS A 41 17.34 1.93 -16.47
CA HIS A 41 18.42 2.89 -16.23
C HIS A 41 18.59 3.80 -17.45
N VAL A 42 18.27 5.09 -17.33
CA VAL A 42 18.48 6.10 -18.39
C VAL A 42 19.15 7.33 -17.77
N PRO A 43 20.35 7.75 -18.23
CA PRO A 43 20.98 8.97 -17.76
C PRO A 43 20.33 10.19 -18.43
N GLY A 44 19.77 11.12 -17.64
CA GLY A 44 19.27 12.41 -18.14
C GLY A 44 18.11 13.01 -17.34
N ASN A 45 18.04 14.35 -17.31
CA ASN A 45 17.06 15.15 -16.57
C ASN A 45 15.59 14.75 -16.84
N TYR A 46 14.80 14.71 -15.76
CA TYR A 46 13.52 14.02 -15.68
C TYR A 46 12.32 14.78 -16.24
N SER A 47 11.64 14.16 -17.20
CA SER A 47 10.21 14.28 -17.50
C SER A 47 9.71 12.92 -18.03
N GLY A 48 9.73 11.89 -17.18
CA GLY A 48 9.64 10.48 -17.57
C GLY A 48 8.24 9.90 -17.79
N GLY A 49 7.17 10.70 -17.78
CA GLY A 49 5.79 10.20 -17.81
C GLY A 49 5.46 9.33 -19.04
N GLU A 50 6.06 9.63 -20.20
CA GLU A 50 5.80 8.91 -21.45
C GLU A 50 6.44 7.51 -21.53
N LYS A 51 7.31 7.16 -20.58
CA LYS A 51 8.03 5.87 -20.55
C LYS A 51 7.51 4.89 -19.50
N LEU A 52 6.48 5.27 -18.75
CA LEU A 52 5.88 4.43 -17.73
C LEU A 52 4.62 3.75 -18.27
N LYS A 53 4.47 2.46 -17.96
CA LYS A 53 3.23 1.72 -18.20
C LYS A 53 2.50 1.60 -16.87
N PHE A 54 1.28 2.12 -16.82
CA PHE A 54 0.40 1.98 -15.67
C PHE A 54 -0.59 0.86 -15.92
N VAL A 55 -0.84 0.05 -14.90
CA VAL A 55 -1.82 -1.04 -14.93
C VAL A 55 -2.76 -0.84 -13.76
N GLU A 56 -4.03 -0.68 -14.06
CA GLU A 56 -5.11 -0.60 -13.07
C GLU A 56 -5.64 -2.02 -12.83
N ALA A 57 -5.38 -2.56 -11.65
CA ALA A 57 -5.83 -3.89 -11.24
C ALA A 57 -5.75 -4.01 -9.72
N SER A 58 -6.55 -4.91 -9.13
CA SER A 58 -6.36 -5.22 -7.71
C SER A 58 -5.05 -6.00 -7.50
N LEU A 59 -4.53 -5.99 -6.26
CA LEU A 59 -3.30 -6.71 -5.92
C LEU A 59 -3.40 -8.18 -6.29
N GLN A 60 -4.54 -8.82 -6.00
CA GLN A 60 -4.78 -10.25 -6.25
C GLN A 60 -4.67 -10.61 -7.73
N GLN A 61 -4.93 -9.66 -8.62
CA GLN A 61 -4.82 -9.83 -10.06
C GLN A 61 -3.39 -9.60 -10.58
N GLY A 62 -2.44 -9.19 -9.73
CA GLY A 62 -1.09 -8.79 -10.14
C GLY A 62 -0.38 -9.81 -11.03
N LEU A 63 -0.38 -11.09 -10.65
CA LEU A 63 0.24 -12.17 -11.45
C LEU A 63 -0.57 -12.60 -12.69
N THR A 64 -1.77 -12.05 -12.88
CA THR A 64 -2.63 -12.26 -14.05
C THR A 64 -2.44 -11.15 -15.08
N VAL A 65 -2.27 -9.90 -14.62
CA VAL A 65 -2.18 -8.72 -15.48
C VAL A 65 -0.73 -8.30 -15.77
N LEU A 66 0.23 -8.71 -14.95
CA LEU A 66 1.65 -8.48 -15.15
C LEU A 66 2.39 -9.78 -15.47
N PRO A 67 3.44 -9.72 -16.29
CA PRO A 67 4.27 -10.88 -16.57
C PRO A 67 5.06 -11.29 -15.33
N ARG A 68 5.09 -12.60 -15.09
CA ARG A 68 5.88 -13.21 -14.02
C ARG A 68 7.37 -13.15 -14.32
N ASP A 69 8.20 -13.25 -13.28
CA ASP A 69 9.65 -13.40 -13.39
C ASP A 69 10.31 -12.40 -14.36
N THR A 70 9.81 -11.16 -14.40
CA THR A 70 10.18 -10.18 -15.43
C THR A 70 10.87 -8.95 -14.85
N PHE A 71 10.56 -8.59 -13.61
CA PHE A 71 11.02 -7.33 -13.04
C PHE A 71 12.35 -7.50 -12.31
N ASP A 72 13.26 -6.53 -12.51
CA ASP A 72 14.54 -6.45 -11.79
C ASP A 72 14.42 -5.72 -10.45
N LEU A 73 13.34 -4.94 -10.27
CA LEU A 73 12.98 -4.26 -9.06
C LEU A 73 11.45 -4.21 -8.94
N VAL A 74 10.93 -4.59 -7.78
CA VAL A 74 9.59 -4.23 -7.32
C VAL A 74 9.77 -3.24 -6.19
N PHE A 75 9.07 -2.11 -6.27
CA PHE A 75 9.16 -1.04 -5.30
C PHE A 75 7.79 -0.81 -4.67
N ILE A 76 7.76 -0.68 -3.35
CA ILE A 76 6.58 -0.30 -2.60
C ILE A 76 6.85 1.01 -1.89
N SER A 77 6.03 2.00 -2.25
CA SER A 77 6.01 3.29 -1.58
C SER A 77 5.29 3.22 -0.23
N ILE A 78 5.53 4.26 0.58
CA ILE A 78 4.90 4.44 1.88
C ILE A 78 3.36 4.46 1.77
N SER A 79 2.67 3.91 2.76
CA SER A 79 1.22 3.90 2.95
C SER A 79 0.42 2.96 2.03
N SER A 80 0.93 1.77 1.70
CA SER A 80 0.20 0.84 0.82
C SER A 80 -0.08 -0.52 1.46
N LEU A 81 0.82 -1.05 2.28
CA LEU A 81 0.63 -2.36 2.91
C LEU A 81 -0.54 -2.36 3.89
N CYS A 82 -0.91 -1.21 4.45
CA CYS A 82 -2.02 -1.12 5.38
C CYS A 82 -3.41 -1.41 4.75
N TYR A 83 -3.52 -1.45 3.41
CA TYR A 83 -4.73 -1.85 2.71
C TYR A 83 -4.76 -3.34 2.31
N VAL A 84 -3.71 -4.08 2.63
CA VAL A 84 -3.56 -5.50 2.26
C VAL A 84 -4.15 -6.39 3.35
N ALA A 85 -5.30 -7.02 3.09
CA ALA A 85 -5.89 -7.92 4.10
C ALA A 85 -5.03 -9.17 4.41
N LYS A 86 -4.27 -9.65 3.42
CA LYS A 86 -3.53 -10.93 3.46
C LYS A 86 -2.08 -10.73 3.02
N ILE A 87 -1.20 -10.40 3.97
CA ILE A 87 0.21 -10.12 3.69
C ILE A 87 0.97 -11.29 3.06
N LYS A 88 0.58 -12.54 3.35
CA LYS A 88 1.17 -13.73 2.70
C LYS A 88 0.87 -13.77 1.20
N GLU A 89 -0.34 -13.39 0.81
CA GLU A 89 -0.73 -13.35 -0.60
C GLU A 89 0.01 -12.24 -1.34
N TRP A 90 0.13 -11.07 -0.71
CA TRP A 90 0.97 -9.98 -1.20
C TRP A 90 2.42 -10.43 -1.43
N ALA A 91 3.03 -11.10 -0.45
CA ALA A 91 4.41 -11.57 -0.54
C ALA A 91 4.60 -12.51 -1.75
N ARG A 92 3.68 -13.46 -1.95
CA ARG A 92 3.68 -14.37 -3.10
C ARG A 92 3.59 -13.62 -4.42
N ILE A 93 2.72 -12.61 -4.50
CA ILE A 93 2.53 -11.81 -5.72
C ILE A 93 3.80 -11.02 -6.05
N VAL A 94 4.36 -10.26 -5.10
CA VAL A 94 5.56 -9.46 -5.38
C VAL A 94 6.78 -10.33 -5.66
N SER A 95 6.90 -11.49 -5.01
CA SER A 95 7.96 -12.47 -5.31
C SER A 95 7.83 -13.02 -6.73
N GLY A 96 6.62 -13.42 -7.15
CA GLY A 96 6.38 -13.99 -8.48
C GLY A 96 6.51 -13.01 -9.65
N LEU A 97 6.59 -11.70 -9.39
CA LEU A 97 6.89 -10.68 -10.40
C LEU A 97 8.40 -10.56 -10.65
N LEU A 98 9.23 -10.87 -9.66
CA LEU A 98 10.67 -10.66 -9.70
C LEU A 98 11.37 -11.79 -10.46
N LYS A 99 12.34 -11.45 -11.32
CA LYS A 99 13.31 -12.46 -11.79
C LYS A 99 14.08 -13.01 -10.59
N LEU A 100 14.55 -14.25 -10.68
CA LEU A 100 15.39 -14.87 -9.65
C LEU A 100 16.62 -13.98 -9.31
N GLY A 101 16.84 -13.73 -8.02
CA GLY A 101 17.97 -12.92 -7.53
C GLY A 101 17.78 -11.40 -7.64
N ARG A 102 16.60 -10.93 -8.05
CA ARG A 102 16.26 -9.51 -8.11
C ARG A 102 15.65 -8.99 -6.81
N ARG A 103 15.40 -7.69 -6.75
CA ARG A 103 15.18 -6.99 -5.47
C ARG A 103 13.75 -6.51 -5.30
N LEU A 104 13.23 -6.70 -4.09
CA LEU A 104 12.09 -5.96 -3.57
C LEU A 104 12.64 -4.84 -2.67
N PHE A 105 12.13 -3.63 -2.82
CA PHE A 105 12.34 -2.54 -1.88
C PHE A 105 11.00 -2.11 -1.29
N VAL A 106 10.90 -2.13 0.05
CA VAL A 106 9.69 -1.73 0.77
C VAL A 106 10.02 -0.55 1.65
N ARG A 107 9.30 0.55 1.47
CA ARG A 107 9.23 1.65 2.44
C ARG A 107 7.80 1.72 2.95
N GLU A 108 7.62 1.63 4.26
CA GLU A 108 6.30 1.60 4.87
C GLU A 108 6.30 2.33 6.21
N PHE A 109 5.11 2.71 6.70
CA PHE A 109 4.96 3.25 8.05
C PHE A 109 5.34 2.20 9.11
N HIS A 110 5.94 2.67 10.21
CA HIS A 110 6.20 1.82 11.35
C HIS A 110 4.87 1.41 12.02
N PRO A 111 4.66 0.14 12.41
CA PRO A 111 3.38 -0.30 12.97
C PRO A 111 3.02 0.41 14.28
N VAL A 112 4.01 0.89 15.05
CA VAL A 112 3.73 1.77 16.22
C VAL A 112 3.03 3.04 15.78
N LEU A 113 3.48 3.68 14.70
CA LEU A 113 2.86 4.92 14.19
C LEU A 113 1.41 4.68 13.77
N LEU A 114 1.12 3.54 13.15
CA LEU A 114 -0.25 3.14 12.77
C LEU A 114 -1.11 2.71 13.98
N SER A 115 -0.50 2.51 15.15
CA SER A 115 -1.19 2.19 16.40
C SER A 115 -1.54 3.41 17.26
N LEU A 116 -0.96 4.57 16.93
CA LEU A 116 -1.21 5.81 17.67
C LEU A 116 -2.60 6.35 17.35
N ASP A 117 -3.23 6.90 18.38
CA ASP A 117 -4.44 7.72 18.25
C ASP A 117 -4.08 9.09 17.65
N ASP A 118 -4.96 9.67 16.83
CA ASP A 118 -4.81 11.04 16.33
C ASP A 118 -5.35 12.08 17.34
N GLY A 119 -5.25 11.73 18.63
CA GLY A 119 -5.71 12.49 19.78
C GLY A 119 -4.91 13.78 20.03
N LYS A 120 -4.81 14.19 21.29
CA LYS A 120 -4.23 15.50 21.63
C LYS A 120 -2.75 15.58 21.22
N PRO A 121 -2.28 16.74 20.73
CA PRO A 121 -0.90 16.93 20.24
C PRO A 121 0.20 16.54 21.23
N ASP A 122 -0.08 16.63 22.53
CA ASP A 122 0.90 16.39 23.60
C ASP A 122 0.80 15.00 24.24
N GLU A 123 -0.04 14.11 23.69
CA GLU A 123 -0.27 12.76 24.21
C GLU A 123 0.05 11.70 23.14
N MET A 124 0.95 10.75 23.47
CA MET A 124 1.17 9.55 22.65
C MET A 124 0.38 8.38 23.24
N VAL A 125 -0.81 8.14 22.69
CA VAL A 125 -1.70 7.05 23.13
C VAL A 125 -1.72 5.96 22.06
N ILE A 126 -1.38 4.73 22.45
CA ILE A 126 -1.60 3.54 21.61
C ILE A 126 -3.05 3.09 21.84
N ASN A 127 -3.92 3.39 20.88
CA ASN A 127 -5.34 3.05 20.94
C ASN A 127 -5.81 2.17 19.77
N LEU A 128 -5.01 2.12 18.69
CA LEU A 128 -5.27 1.25 17.55
C LEU A 128 -4.44 -0.05 17.65
N PRO A 129 -4.90 -1.17 17.06
CA PRO A 129 -4.20 -2.44 17.14
C PRO A 129 -2.79 -2.37 16.54
N TYR A 130 -1.80 -2.93 17.25
CA TYR A 130 -0.44 -3.12 16.73
C TYR A 130 -0.34 -4.34 15.81
N PHE A 131 -0.86 -5.48 16.27
CA PHE A 131 -0.87 -6.70 15.48
C PHE A 131 -2.09 -6.74 14.56
N LYS A 132 -1.89 -7.30 13.37
CA LYS A 132 -2.96 -7.56 12.41
C LYS A 132 -4.07 -8.41 13.05
N ARG A 133 -5.31 -7.98 12.87
CA ARG A 133 -6.52 -8.72 13.28
C ARG A 133 -7.27 -9.25 12.07
N GLU A 134 -8.18 -10.20 12.29
CA GLU A 134 -9.06 -10.66 11.22
C GLU A 134 -9.99 -9.53 10.74
N GLU A 135 -10.62 -8.82 11.68
CA GLU A 135 -11.38 -7.62 11.35
C GLU A 135 -10.44 -6.41 11.14
N PRO A 136 -10.68 -5.58 10.11
CA PRO A 136 -9.92 -4.35 9.89
C PRO A 136 -10.31 -3.25 10.90
N VAL A 137 -9.42 -2.27 11.06
CA VAL A 137 -9.81 -0.95 11.55
C VAL A 137 -10.55 -0.24 10.42
N ILE A 138 -11.76 0.24 10.71
CA ILE A 138 -12.49 1.09 9.75
C ILE A 138 -12.12 2.54 10.03
N MET A 139 -11.37 3.13 9.11
CA MET A 139 -11.15 4.58 9.09
C MET A 139 -12.30 5.21 8.31
N ASP A 140 -12.89 6.27 8.86
CA ASP A 140 -13.93 7.07 8.19
C ASP A 140 -13.54 8.54 8.27
N LYS A 141 -12.85 9.04 7.24
CA LYS A 141 -12.27 10.40 7.24
C LYS A 141 -12.44 11.05 5.88
N GLN A 142 -12.87 12.31 5.89
CA GLN A 142 -12.83 13.20 4.73
C GLN A 142 -11.39 13.72 4.54
N GLY A 143 -10.93 13.84 3.30
CA GLY A 143 -9.58 14.32 3.02
C GLY A 143 -8.60 13.22 2.61
N THR A 144 -7.42 13.64 2.16
CA THR A 144 -6.23 12.79 1.97
C THR A 144 -5.01 13.57 2.45
N TYR A 145 -3.83 12.94 2.48
CA TYR A 145 -2.56 13.59 2.85
C TYR A 145 -2.15 14.70 1.85
N ILE A 146 -2.84 14.80 0.72
CA ILE A 146 -2.69 15.87 -0.28
C ILE A 146 -3.87 16.83 -0.12
N ASN A 147 -3.58 18.13 -0.12
CA ASN A 147 -4.61 19.16 -0.20
C ASN A 147 -5.28 19.12 -1.58
N LEU A 148 -6.55 18.68 -1.63
CA LEU A 148 -7.34 18.63 -2.86
C LEU A 148 -8.26 19.85 -3.05
N GLY A 149 -8.09 20.90 -2.25
CA GLY A 149 -9.01 22.04 -2.18
C GLY A 149 -10.39 21.59 -1.71
N ASP A 150 -11.44 22.07 -2.38
CA ASP A 150 -12.85 21.84 -2.00
C ASP A 150 -13.42 20.51 -2.54
N TYR A 151 -12.58 19.56 -2.95
CA TYR A 151 -13.06 18.27 -3.43
C TYR A 151 -13.71 17.47 -2.30
N ILE A 152 -14.98 17.09 -2.49
CA ILE A 152 -15.76 16.30 -1.54
C ILE A 152 -15.69 14.84 -1.93
N PHE A 153 -15.19 14.02 -1.02
CA PHE A 153 -15.10 12.58 -1.21
C PHE A 153 -16.48 11.91 -1.01
N THR A 154 -16.87 11.09 -1.97
CA THR A 154 -18.08 10.26 -1.97
C THR A 154 -17.90 8.94 -1.21
N SER A 155 -16.67 8.48 -0.95
CA SER A 155 -16.34 7.20 -0.30
C SER A 155 -15.27 7.33 0.80
N THR A 156 -15.65 7.73 2.01
CA THR A 156 -14.69 8.04 3.10
C THR A 156 -14.26 6.89 3.98
N ARG A 157 -14.88 5.72 3.81
CA ARG A 157 -14.65 4.55 4.65
C ARG A 157 -13.60 3.62 4.06
N CYS A 158 -12.57 3.29 4.83
CA CYS A 158 -11.47 2.44 4.41
C CYS A 158 -11.20 1.35 5.45
N ALA A 159 -11.03 0.12 4.99
CA ALA A 159 -10.51 -0.96 5.81
C ALA A 159 -8.98 -0.88 5.86
N VAL A 160 -8.43 -0.82 7.08
CA VAL A 160 -7.00 -0.71 7.33
C VAL A 160 -6.54 -1.85 8.24
N PHE A 161 -5.43 -2.46 7.87
CA PHE A 161 -4.75 -3.54 8.57
C PHE A 161 -3.37 -3.06 9.00
N ASN A 162 -3.06 -3.17 10.28
CA ASN A 162 -1.72 -2.88 10.77
C ASN A 162 -0.87 -4.16 10.70
N HIS A 163 0.18 -4.15 9.88
CA HIS A 163 1.10 -5.29 9.75
C HIS A 163 2.36 -5.06 10.57
N GLY A 164 2.64 -5.99 11.48
CA GLY A 164 3.89 -5.96 12.23
C GLY A 164 5.09 -6.19 11.30
N ILE A 165 6.23 -5.56 11.60
CA ILE A 165 7.47 -5.74 10.82
C ILE A 165 7.83 -7.22 10.68
N GLY A 166 7.74 -7.98 11.77
CA GLY A 166 8.00 -9.42 11.75
C GLY A 166 7.03 -10.20 10.87
N GLU A 167 5.76 -9.78 10.78
CA GLU A 167 4.75 -10.40 9.91
C GLU A 167 5.12 -10.23 8.43
N VAL A 168 5.47 -8.99 8.04
CA VAL A 168 5.87 -8.64 6.68
C VAL A 168 7.16 -9.36 6.29
N VAL A 169 8.18 -9.28 7.14
CA VAL A 169 9.49 -9.92 6.89
C VAL A 169 9.32 -11.43 6.78
N GLN A 170 8.59 -12.07 7.71
CA GLN A 170 8.40 -13.51 7.69
C GLN A 170 7.59 -13.97 6.45
N ALA A 171 6.60 -13.19 6.02
CA ALA A 171 5.85 -13.49 4.80
C ALA A 171 6.77 -13.53 3.58
N LEU A 172 7.71 -12.58 3.44
CA LEU A 172 8.69 -12.59 2.35
C LEU A 172 9.68 -13.75 2.46
N LEU A 173 10.17 -14.06 3.67
CA LEU A 173 11.08 -15.19 3.89
C LEU A 173 10.45 -16.52 3.48
N HIS A 174 9.14 -16.72 3.71
CA HIS A 174 8.43 -17.92 3.27
C HIS A 174 8.37 -18.06 1.75
N GLU A 175 8.44 -16.95 1.00
CA GLU A 175 8.50 -16.94 -0.47
C GLU A 175 9.94 -17.08 -0.99
N GLY A 176 10.90 -17.46 -0.13
CA GLY A 176 12.30 -17.68 -0.51
C GLY A 176 13.12 -16.39 -0.67
N MET A 177 12.57 -15.24 -0.29
CA MET A 177 13.31 -13.98 -0.33
C MET A 177 14.40 -13.95 0.74
N ARG A 178 15.49 -13.23 0.46
CA ARG A 178 16.58 -13.01 1.41
C ARG A 178 16.58 -11.57 1.90
N LEU A 179 16.46 -11.37 3.20
CA LEU A 179 16.59 -10.05 3.82
C LEU A 179 18.02 -9.52 3.65
N THR A 180 18.17 -8.36 3.02
CA THR A 180 19.47 -7.70 2.81
C THR A 180 19.61 -6.39 3.58
N GLY A 181 18.51 -5.89 4.15
CA GLY A 181 18.50 -4.72 5.01
C GLY A 181 17.12 -4.52 5.63
N LEU A 182 17.12 -4.05 6.87
CA LEU A 182 15.95 -3.60 7.61
C LEU A 182 16.40 -2.37 8.41
N ARG A 183 15.77 -1.22 8.17
CA ARG A 183 16.12 0.05 8.82
C ARG A 183 14.86 0.78 9.22
N GLU A 184 14.86 1.28 10.44
CA GLU A 184 13.87 2.24 10.91
C GLU A 184 14.37 3.66 10.63
N HIS A 185 13.43 4.57 10.38
CA HIS A 185 13.73 5.96 10.03
C HIS A 185 13.09 6.90 11.05
N GLU A 186 13.78 7.98 11.39
CA GLU A 186 13.32 8.99 12.35
C GLU A 186 12.17 9.87 11.83
N SER A 187 11.90 9.83 10.52
CA SER A 187 10.87 10.64 9.89
C SER A 187 9.92 9.81 9.03
N ALA A 188 8.65 10.14 9.15
CA ALA A 188 7.57 9.70 8.28
C ALA A 188 6.94 10.95 7.65
N LEU A 189 6.73 10.96 6.34
CA LEU A 189 6.03 12.06 5.67
C LEU A 189 4.55 11.95 6.01
N LEU A 190 4.13 12.53 7.14
CA LEU A 190 2.72 12.70 7.50
C LEU A 190 2.34 14.15 7.78
N THR A 191 3.25 15.09 7.59
CA THR A 191 2.98 16.52 7.81
C THR A 191 3.25 17.33 6.54
N GLY A 192 2.17 17.80 5.93
CA GLY A 192 2.18 19.16 5.41
C GLY A 192 2.25 20.09 6.63
N ALA A 193 3.37 20.79 6.76
CA ALA A 193 3.35 22.09 7.42
C ALA A 193 2.65 23.10 6.50
#